data_AF-A0A0W1F0K1-F1
#
_entry.id   AF-A0A0W1F0K1-F1
#
_cell.length_a   1.000
_cell.length_b   1.000
_cell.length_c   1.000
_cell.angle_alpha   90.00
_cell.angle_beta   90.00
_cell.angle_gamma   90.00
#
_symmetry.space_group_name_H-M   'P 1'
#
loop_
_entity.id
_entity.type
_entity.pdbx_description
1 polymer ?
#
loop_
_entity_poly.entity_id
_entity_poly.type
_entity_poly.pdbx_seq_one_letter_code
_entity_poly.pdbx_strand_id
1 'polypeptide(L)'
;MASSDPNTPPAPDARSFDGISHGYAPDGRPVTPPPVPLETIVGDVVDNLSATARAELALLEARSELALHGASWTAAWGAVAATALGIAMLALAFGAILALAPNVGPFVATLIVVAVLLAIAGFAGWRAQLSYGDIRTALRRDLTNEGIDDAADA
;
A
#
# COMPACT_ATOMS: atom_id res chain seq x y z
N MET A 1 -66.82 12.03 40.20
CA MET A 1 -65.55 11.27 40.14
C MET A 1 -65.59 10.40 38.91
N ALA A 2 -64.95 10.83 37.82
CA ALA A 2 -64.83 10.07 36.58
C ALA A 2 -63.49 9.31 36.60
N SER A 3 -63.55 8.02 36.34
CA SER A 3 -62.45 7.06 36.31
C SER A 3 -61.51 7.33 35.14
N SER A 4 -60.22 7.48 35.43
CA SER A 4 -59.14 7.53 34.43
C SER A 4 -58.84 6.12 33.89
N ASP A 5 -59.01 5.94 32.58
CA ASP A 5 -58.72 4.71 31.83
C ASP A 5 -57.19 4.50 31.73
N PRO A 6 -56.65 3.34 32.14
CA PRO A 6 -55.20 3.09 32.17
C PRO A 6 -54.55 2.82 30.80
N ASN A 7 -55.30 2.85 29.69
CA ASN A 7 -54.79 2.46 28.36
C ASN A 7 -54.61 3.61 27.35
N THR A 8 -54.40 4.85 27.80
CA THR A 8 -54.00 5.93 26.88
C THR A 8 -52.47 5.92 26.70
N PRO A 9 -51.92 5.68 25.50
CA PRO A 9 -50.48 5.85 25.26
C PRO A 9 -50.09 7.31 25.54
N PRO A 10 -48.98 7.58 26.25
CA PRO A 10 -48.50 8.94 26.40
C PRO A 10 -48.28 9.55 25.01
N ALA A 11 -48.72 10.79 24.81
CA ALA A 11 -48.43 11.55 23.60
C ALA A 11 -46.91 11.49 23.35
N PRO A 12 -46.45 11.32 22.10
CA PRO A 12 -45.02 11.32 21.83
C PRO A 12 -44.48 12.66 22.31
N ASP A 13 -43.59 12.64 23.31
CA ASP A 13 -42.75 13.79 23.61
C ASP A 13 -42.22 14.29 22.28
N ALA A 14 -42.50 15.54 21.94
CA ALA A 14 -41.78 16.26 20.90
C ALA A 14 -40.34 16.41 21.40
N ARG A 15 -39.58 15.30 21.39
CA ARG A 15 -38.14 15.30 21.55
C ARG A 15 -37.63 15.98 20.29
N SER A 16 -37.54 17.30 20.41
CA SER A 16 -36.81 18.14 19.49
C SER A 16 -35.40 17.57 19.43
N PHE A 17 -35.11 16.82 18.36
CA PHE A 17 -33.76 16.40 18.00
C PHE A 17 -32.96 17.56 17.39
N ASP A 18 -33.35 18.81 17.68
CA ASP A 18 -32.79 20.06 17.17
C ASP A 18 -31.54 20.53 17.95
N GLY A 19 -31.01 19.67 18.82
CA GLY A 19 -29.79 19.95 19.60
C GLY A 19 -28.49 19.64 18.86
N ILE A 20 -28.56 19.03 17.66
CA ILE A 20 -27.38 18.78 16.83
C ILE A 20 -27.22 20.00 15.92
N SER A 21 -26.37 20.94 16.33
CA SER A 21 -25.98 22.06 15.48
C SER A 21 -25.23 21.53 14.25
N HIS A 22 -25.89 21.50 13.10
CA HIS A 22 -25.31 21.06 11.83
C HIS A 22 -24.46 22.15 11.15
N GLY A 23 -24.18 23.26 11.83
CA GLY A 23 -23.47 24.42 11.27
C GLY A 23 -24.26 25.20 10.21
N TYR A 24 -25.37 24.64 9.70
CA TYR A 24 -26.25 25.27 8.72
C TYR A 24 -27.53 25.75 9.41
N ALA A 25 -27.61 27.04 9.70
CA ALA A 25 -28.84 27.69 10.13
C ALA A 25 -29.58 28.22 8.89
N PRO A 26 -30.69 27.60 8.45
CA PRO A 26 -31.40 28.00 7.23
C PRO A 26 -31.97 29.43 7.29
N ASP A 27 -32.18 29.98 8.50
CA ASP A 27 -32.62 31.37 8.74
C ASP A 27 -31.50 32.27 9.32
N GLY A 28 -30.25 31.79 9.31
CA GLY A 28 -29.10 32.54 9.78
C GLY A 28 -28.76 33.68 8.81
N ARG A 29 -28.81 34.93 9.29
CA ARG A 29 -28.32 36.09 8.52
C ARG A 29 -26.84 35.81 8.17
N PRO A 30 -26.40 35.93 6.91
CA PRO A 30 -25.01 35.65 6.55
C PRO A 30 -24.09 36.56 7.37
N VAL A 31 -23.41 35.99 8.35
CA VAL A 31 -22.33 36.67 9.05
C VAL A 31 -21.19 36.67 8.06
N THR A 32 -20.99 37.79 7.35
CA THR A 32 -19.78 37.99 6.56
C THR A 32 -18.61 37.77 7.51
N PRO A 33 -17.76 36.75 7.26
CA PRO A 33 -16.58 36.54 8.07
C PRO A 33 -15.79 37.84 8.10
N PRO A 34 -15.23 38.24 9.25
CA PRO A 34 -14.31 39.38 9.28
C PRO A 34 -13.22 39.14 8.23
N PRO A 35 -12.78 40.17 7.48
CA PRO A 35 -11.79 40.00 6.43
C PRO A 35 -10.51 39.45 7.04
N VAL A 36 -10.26 38.16 6.81
CA VAL A 36 -9.08 37.45 7.27
C VAL A 36 -7.93 37.71 6.31
N PRO A 37 -6.72 38.03 6.82
CA PRO A 37 -5.55 38.20 5.98
C PRO A 37 -5.27 36.94 5.15
N LEU A 38 -4.85 37.11 3.89
CA LEU A 38 -4.49 35.99 3.01
C LEU A 38 -3.38 35.10 3.61
N GLU A 39 -2.46 35.71 4.35
CA GLU A 39 -1.41 35.03 5.12
C GLU A 39 -1.98 34.00 6.11
N THR A 40 -3.04 34.35 6.81
CA THR A 40 -3.72 33.47 7.78
C THR A 40 -4.42 32.32 7.05
N ILE A 41 -5.06 32.58 5.92
CA ILE A 41 -5.74 31.56 5.12
C ILE A 41 -4.73 30.56 4.55
N VAL A 42 -3.58 31.03 4.06
CA VAL A 42 -2.52 30.15 3.56
C VAL A 42 -1.93 29.31 4.69
N GLY A 43 -1.73 29.90 5.88
CA GLY A 43 -1.31 29.18 7.08
C GLY A 43 -2.26 28.03 7.43
N ASP A 44 -3.56 28.32 7.51
CA ASP A 44 -4.58 27.33 7.85
C ASP A 44 -4.67 26.18 6.83
N VAL A 45 -4.52 26.47 5.53
CA VAL A 45 -4.52 25.44 4.48
C VAL A 45 -3.28 24.55 4.59
N VAL A 46 -2.11 25.14 4.79
CA VAL A 46 -0.86 24.37 4.95
C VAL A 46 -0.94 23.50 6.19
N ASP A 47 -1.43 24.04 7.31
CA ASP A 47 -1.58 23.32 8.55
C ASP A 47 -2.57 22.16 8.40
N ASN A 48 -3.71 22.39 7.75
CA ASN A 48 -4.71 21.36 7.51
C ASN A 48 -4.19 20.25 6.58
N LEU A 49 -3.51 20.61 5.48
CA LEU A 49 -2.87 19.63 4.59
C LEU A 49 -1.78 18.83 5.31
N SER A 50 -1.00 19.49 6.18
CA SER A 50 0.01 18.81 6.99
C SER A 50 -0.62 17.85 8.01
N ALA A 51 -1.76 18.23 8.60
CA ALA A 51 -2.49 17.40 9.53
C ALA A 51 -3.09 16.17 8.83
N THR A 52 -3.68 16.34 7.65
CA THR A 52 -4.18 15.25 6.81
C THR A 52 -3.04 14.32 6.36
N ALA A 53 -1.91 14.87 5.92
CA ALA A 53 -0.76 14.07 5.52
C ALA A 53 -0.20 13.24 6.69
N ARG A 54 -0.13 13.82 7.90
CA ARG A 54 0.28 13.09 9.11
C ARG A 54 -0.73 12.00 9.49
N ALA A 55 -2.03 12.22 9.29
CA ALA A 55 -3.06 11.22 9.54
C ALA A 55 -2.94 10.02 8.57
N GLU A 56 -2.69 10.27 7.28
CA GLU A 56 -2.47 9.22 6.29
C GLU A 56 -1.17 8.45 6.54
N LEU A 57 -0.08 9.14 6.92
CA LEU A 57 1.17 8.49 7.32
C LEU A 57 0.97 7.60 8.56
N ALA A 58 0.20 8.05 9.55
CA ALA A 58 -0.13 7.23 10.71
C ALA A 58 -0.97 5.98 10.35
N LEU A 59 -1.84 6.09 9.34
CA LEU A 59 -2.63 4.97 8.82
C LEU A 59 -1.76 3.97 8.06
N LEU A 60 -0.82 4.47 7.25
CA LEU A 60 0.20 3.66 6.56
C LEU A 60 1.11 2.95 7.57
N GLU A 61 1.51 3.63 8.63
CA GLU A 61 2.35 3.06 9.67
C GLU A 61 1.62 1.92 10.40
N ALA A 62 0.37 2.14 10.82
CA ALA A 62 -0.45 1.10 11.43
C ALA A 62 -0.70 -0.10 10.51
N ARG A 63 -0.97 0.14 9.20
CA ARG A 63 -1.12 -0.94 8.22
C ARG A 63 0.21 -1.64 7.93
N SER A 64 1.32 -0.90 7.96
CA SER A 64 2.66 -1.46 7.79
C SER A 64 3.04 -2.35 8.96
N GLU A 65 2.66 -2.00 10.20
CA GLU A 65 2.91 -2.80 11.39
C GLU A 65 2.15 -4.14 11.35
N LEU A 66 0.91 -4.15 10.86
CA LEU A 66 0.18 -5.40 10.59
C LEU A 66 0.78 -6.20 9.42
N ALA A 67 1.20 -5.52 8.35
CA ALA A 67 1.81 -6.18 7.20
C ALA A 67 3.18 -6.79 7.55
N LEU A 68 3.95 -6.17 8.44
CA LEU A 68 5.25 -6.64 8.92
C LEU A 68 5.13 -7.96 9.70
N HIS A 69 4.02 -8.20 10.38
CA HIS A 69 3.83 -9.44 11.14
C HIS A 69 3.63 -10.66 10.23
N GLY A 70 2.89 -10.53 9.12
CA GLY A 70 2.76 -11.59 8.11
C GLY A 70 3.95 -11.65 7.14
N ALA A 71 4.53 -10.49 6.81
CA ALA A 71 5.70 -10.38 5.94
C ALA A 71 6.94 -10.97 6.58
N SER A 72 7.15 -10.82 7.89
CA SER A 72 8.31 -11.39 8.59
C SER A 72 8.29 -12.93 8.56
N TRP A 73 7.13 -13.57 8.71
CA TRP A 73 7.02 -15.03 8.62
C TRP A 73 7.30 -15.55 7.20
N THR A 74 6.69 -14.93 6.20
CA THR A 74 6.93 -15.30 4.79
C THR A 74 8.35 -14.97 4.35
N ALA A 75 8.93 -13.87 4.82
CA ALA A 75 10.34 -13.53 4.60
C ALA A 75 11.29 -14.53 5.27
N ALA A 76 10.97 -15.02 6.47
CA ALA A 76 11.77 -16.05 7.14
C ALA A 76 11.80 -17.35 6.32
N TRP A 77 10.63 -17.83 5.85
CA TRP A 77 10.57 -19.00 4.97
C TRP A 77 11.24 -18.75 3.62
N GLY A 78 11.14 -17.54 3.07
CA GLY A 78 11.85 -17.13 1.87
C GLY A 78 13.37 -17.21 2.02
N ALA A 79 13.91 -16.75 3.15
CA ALA A 79 15.34 -16.84 3.46
C ALA A 79 15.82 -18.31 3.58
N VAL A 80 15.03 -19.15 4.25
CA VAL A 80 15.32 -20.59 4.36
C VAL A 80 15.32 -21.24 2.97
N ALA A 81 14.31 -20.96 2.15
CA ALA A 81 14.22 -21.49 0.78
C ALA A 81 15.38 -21.00 -0.10
N ALA A 82 15.75 -19.73 -0.01
CA ALA A 82 16.88 -19.17 -0.76
C ALA A 82 18.21 -19.82 -0.36
N THR A 83 18.41 -20.07 0.94
CA THR A 83 19.60 -20.76 1.44
C THR A 83 19.64 -22.21 0.96
N ALA A 84 18.53 -22.93 1.06
CA ALA A 84 18.39 -24.29 0.56
C ALA A 84 18.64 -24.37 -0.95
N LEU A 85 18.11 -23.41 -1.72
CA LEU A 85 18.35 -23.29 -3.17
C LEU A 85 19.84 -23.08 -3.47
N GLY A 86 20.53 -22.23 -2.69
CA GLY A 86 21.97 -22.01 -2.83
C GLY A 86 22.78 -23.29 -2.60
N ILE A 87 22.45 -24.05 -1.56
CA ILE A 87 23.07 -25.35 -1.28
C ILE A 87 22.77 -26.35 -2.41
N ALA A 88 21.53 -26.40 -2.89
CA ALA A 88 21.13 -27.28 -3.98
C ALA A 88 21.87 -26.96 -5.29
N MET A 89 22.03 -25.66 -5.62
CA MET A 89 22.83 -25.20 -6.76
C MET A 89 24.30 -25.61 -6.63
N LEU A 90 24.88 -25.53 -5.42
CA LEU A 90 26.25 -25.98 -5.17
C LEU A 90 26.39 -27.49 -5.36
N ALA A 91 25.44 -28.28 -4.82
CA ALA A 91 25.42 -29.72 -5.00
C ALA A 91 25.26 -30.11 -6.49
N LEU A 92 24.37 -29.42 -7.21
CA LEU A 92 24.20 -29.59 -8.65
C LEU A 92 25.50 -29.28 -9.40
N ALA A 93 26.21 -28.22 -9.02
CA ALA A 93 27.49 -27.86 -9.63
C ALA A 93 28.54 -28.98 -9.43
N PHE A 94 28.73 -29.46 -8.20
CA PHE A 94 29.68 -30.55 -7.94
C PHE A 94 29.31 -31.84 -8.67
N GLY A 95 28.02 -32.21 -8.69
CA GLY A 95 27.53 -33.37 -9.42
C GLY A 95 27.79 -33.26 -10.93
N ALA A 96 27.51 -32.09 -11.51
CA ALA A 96 27.75 -31.83 -12.93
C ALA A 96 29.26 -31.86 -13.27
N ILE A 97 30.11 -31.29 -12.42
CA ILE A 97 31.57 -31.31 -12.61
C ILE A 97 32.08 -32.75 -12.58
N LEU A 98 31.68 -33.57 -11.60
CA LEU A 98 32.10 -34.97 -11.50
C LEU A 98 31.65 -35.80 -12.71
N ALA A 99 30.44 -35.56 -13.22
CA ALA A 99 29.93 -36.24 -14.39
C ALA A 99 30.66 -35.85 -15.69
N LEU A 100 31.10 -34.60 -15.81
CA LEU A 100 31.72 -34.08 -17.03
C LEU A 100 33.25 -34.18 -17.02
N ALA A 101 33.87 -34.25 -15.84
CA ALA A 101 35.31 -34.40 -15.65
C ALA A 101 35.96 -35.49 -16.51
N PRO A 102 35.43 -36.73 -16.64
CA PRO A 102 36.06 -37.77 -17.46
C PRO A 102 36.01 -37.50 -18.96
N ASN A 103 35.12 -36.62 -19.45
CA ASN A 103 34.94 -36.37 -20.88
C ASN A 103 35.78 -35.19 -21.39
N VAL A 104 35.82 -34.09 -20.63
CA VAL A 104 36.43 -32.82 -21.08
C VAL A 104 37.55 -32.32 -20.16
N GLY A 105 37.84 -33.05 -19.08
CA GLY A 105 38.77 -32.63 -18.05
C GLY A 105 38.13 -31.65 -17.04
N PRO A 106 38.66 -31.60 -15.80
CA PRO A 106 38.03 -30.89 -14.69
C PRO A 106 37.95 -29.37 -14.90
N PHE A 107 38.96 -28.74 -15.49
CA PHE A 107 38.96 -27.28 -15.73
C PHE A 107 37.92 -26.85 -16.76
N VAL A 108 37.73 -27.61 -17.85
CA VAL A 108 36.74 -27.30 -18.87
C VAL A 108 35.33 -27.59 -18.33
N ALA A 109 35.19 -28.63 -17.52
CA ALA A 109 33.91 -28.96 -16.88
C ALA A 109 33.40 -27.84 -15.97
N THR A 110 34.26 -27.26 -15.12
CA THR A 110 33.83 -26.14 -14.25
C THR A 110 33.39 -24.93 -15.06
N LEU A 111 34.10 -24.59 -16.14
CA LEU A 111 33.78 -23.45 -17.00
C LEU A 111 32.41 -23.64 -17.68
N ILE A 112 32.13 -24.83 -18.21
CA ILE A 112 30.83 -25.17 -18.81
C ILE A 112 29.71 -25.07 -17.76
N VAL A 113 29.89 -25.66 -16.59
CA VAL A 113 28.87 -25.67 -15.54
C VAL A 113 28.57 -24.24 -15.06
N VAL A 114 29.61 -23.43 -14.82
CA VAL A 114 29.43 -22.02 -14.44
C VAL A 114 28.71 -21.24 -15.53
N ALA A 115 29.07 -21.42 -16.81
CA ALA A 115 28.40 -20.74 -17.91
C ALA A 115 26.91 -21.10 -18.00
N VAL A 116 26.55 -22.37 -17.82
CA VAL A 116 25.15 -22.84 -17.80
C VAL A 116 24.40 -22.27 -16.60
N LEU A 117 25.00 -22.30 -15.39
CA LEU A 117 24.38 -21.73 -14.19
C LEU A 117 24.17 -20.22 -14.31
N LEU A 118 25.12 -19.48 -14.90
CA LEU A 118 24.97 -18.05 -15.17
C LEU A 118 23.88 -17.79 -16.20
N ALA A 119 23.75 -18.62 -17.24
CA ALA A 119 22.66 -18.50 -18.21
C ALA A 119 21.29 -18.71 -17.53
N ILE A 120 21.17 -19.74 -16.67
CA ILE A 120 19.94 -20.01 -15.90
C ILE A 120 19.63 -18.87 -14.93
N ALA A 121 20.63 -18.41 -14.17
CA ALA A 121 20.48 -17.32 -13.20
C ALA A 121 20.10 -16.00 -13.91
N GLY A 122 20.75 -15.70 -15.03
CA GLY A 122 20.44 -14.55 -15.87
C GLY A 122 19.02 -14.62 -16.44
N PHE A 123 18.61 -15.80 -16.94
CA PHE A 123 17.25 -16.01 -17.45
C PHE A 123 16.20 -15.88 -16.35
N ALA A 124 16.44 -16.47 -15.18
CA ALA A 124 15.55 -16.37 -14.03
C ALA A 124 15.43 -14.91 -13.54
N GLY A 125 16.55 -14.19 -13.44
CA GLY A 125 16.59 -12.77 -13.10
C GLY A 125 15.86 -11.91 -14.12
N TRP A 126 16.03 -12.17 -15.41
CA TRP A 126 15.34 -11.46 -16.47
C TRP A 126 13.83 -11.72 -16.44
N ARG A 127 13.39 -12.96 -16.24
CA ARG A 127 11.97 -13.31 -16.08
C ARG A 127 11.34 -12.62 -14.87
N ALA A 128 12.06 -12.49 -13.77
CA ALA A 128 11.59 -11.75 -12.59
C ALA A 128 11.49 -10.24 -12.88
N GLN A 129 12.47 -9.67 -13.57
CA GLN A 129 12.48 -8.25 -13.97
C GLN A 129 11.31 -7.88 -14.88
N LEU A 130 10.96 -8.75 -15.83
CA LEU A 130 9.82 -8.53 -16.72
C LEU A 130 8.50 -8.44 -15.94
N SER A 131 8.31 -9.27 -14.92
CA SER A 131 7.11 -9.23 -14.07
C SER A 131 7.01 -7.95 -13.23
N TYR A 132 8.14 -7.43 -12.74
CA TYR A 132 8.18 -6.19 -11.97
C TYR A 132 8.00 -4.95 -12.85
N GLY A 133 8.51 -5.00 -14.09
CA GLY A 133 8.36 -3.94 -15.08
C GLY A 133 6.90 -3.62 -15.35
N ASP A 134 6.08 -4.65 -15.53
CA ASP A 134 4.66 -4.52 -15.90
C ASP A 134 3.83 -3.80 -14.83
N ILE A 135 4.04 -4.17 -13.56
CA ILE A 135 3.39 -3.54 -12.40
C ILE A 135 3.80 -2.07 -12.29
N ARG A 136 5.08 -1.78 -12.47
CA ARG A 136 5.59 -0.39 -12.41
C ARG A 136 5.08 0.45 -13.58
N THR A 137 4.98 -0.12 -14.77
CA THR A 137 4.44 0.59 -15.95
C THR A 137 2.94 0.82 -15.83
N ALA A 138 2.18 -0.13 -15.29
CA ALA A 138 0.76 0.03 -15.02
C ALA A 138 0.53 1.16 -14.00
N LEU A 139 1.24 1.13 -12.87
CA LEU A 139 1.15 2.16 -11.84
C LEU A 139 1.57 3.54 -12.35
N ARG A 140 2.66 3.61 -13.13
CA ARG A 140 3.12 4.87 -13.71
C ARG A 140 2.10 5.45 -14.69
N ARG A 141 1.46 4.59 -15.48
CA ARG A 141 0.44 5.01 -16.44
C ARG A 141 -0.80 5.54 -15.74
N ASP A 142 -1.23 4.88 -14.67
CA ASP A 142 -2.34 5.31 -13.80
C ASP A 142 -2.08 6.72 -13.24
N LEU A 143 -0.92 6.91 -12.60
CA LEU A 143 -0.50 8.20 -12.02
C LEU A 143 -0.33 9.34 -13.05
N THR A 144 -0.04 9.01 -14.32
CA THR A 144 0.15 10.02 -15.37
C THR A 144 -1.17 10.37 -16.06
N ASN A 145 -2.12 9.43 -16.14
CA ASN A 145 -3.41 9.67 -16.79
C ASN A 145 -4.30 10.59 -15.94
N GLU A 146 -4.29 10.41 -14.62
CA GLU A 146 -5.08 11.24 -13.68
C GLU A 146 -4.65 12.72 -13.71
N GLY A 147 -3.35 13.00 -13.85
CA GLY A 147 -2.83 14.37 -13.95
C GLY A 147 -3.05 15.08 -15.28
N ILE A 148 -3.44 14.36 -16.35
CA ILE A 148 -3.76 14.96 -17.66
C ILE A 148 -5.25 15.28 -17.73
N ASP A 149 -6.11 14.43 -17.17
CA ASP A 149 -7.55 14.68 -17.12
C ASP A 149 -7.87 15.92 -16.26
N ASP A 150 -7.21 16.09 -15.11
CA ASP A 150 -7.36 17.31 -14.28
C ASP A 150 -6.81 18.60 -14.93
N ALA A 151 -5.85 18.47 -15.87
CA ALA A 151 -5.27 19.62 -16.57
C ALA A 151 -6.00 19.98 -17.87
N ALA A 152 -6.85 19.09 -18.40
CA ALA A 152 -7.67 19.32 -19.57
C ALA A 152 -9.01 20.02 -19.22
N ASP A 153 -9.43 19.94 -17.95
CA ASP A 153 -10.66 20.54 -17.42
C ASP A 153 -10.44 21.91 -16.73
N ALA A 154 -9.21 22.46 -16.78
CA ALA A 154 -8.83 23.78 -16.24
C ALA A 154 -8.53 24.80 -17.35
#